data_AF-A0A1W1HMC5-F1
#
_entry.id   AF-A0A1W1HMC5-F1
#
_cell.length_a   1.000
_cell.length_b   1.000
_cell.length_c   1.000
_cell.angle_alpha   90.00
_cell.angle_beta   90.00
_cell.angle_gamma   90.00
#
_symmetry.space_group_name_H-M   'P 1'
#
loop_
_entity.id
_entity.type
_entity.pdbx_description
1 polymer ?
#
loop_
_entity_poly.entity_id
_entity_poly.type
_entity_poly.pdbx_seq_one_letter_code
_entity_poly.pdbx_strand_id
1 'polypeptide(L)'
;MSLGALDKDRQVIPRWHTYPMARWLGVTASVEGQLPTPALGDDYQEKVASWEKSKRLGHASDLVGNALILNQFGDQSAIAAAQFIFDNSEKASPLLLEVAETFLRLSKNESLALPNVIVPDENNRVREVISRLKARTREYPRNPILWMDLAFYYSALGQTELADRAVTVALSLNQENRYLLRSGARFFMHLGTPDKALYYLRKSNSGQQDPWIVAAEIAITDTIEGTSQRMKSARTMLENKSYAKFHLSELASALGTIELKSGARKKGNKLFALALEEPTENTLAQITFLQNRHGEPRGAISPDRSAQSFEAEAMLKAHNYDFDGALDASKKWFAYQPFSSRPAVHGSYIAGVALGKYEEAIKVARMGLLSSPKDVMLKNNLAFSLASVGRVEEAKGVLEGIEEDRLSESEKNTLTATRGVISFRSEDHAEGRRLYGIAIDGFKKEKSTRLETLAKFFWAREEERIGSGLGRQMAEEAIKNAKKLDIRELMGHFEKK
;
A
#
# COMPACT_ATOMS: atom_id res chain seq x y z
N MET A 1 6.51 14.10 15.89
CA MET A 1 6.18 13.24 14.73
C MET A 1 7.17 12.09 14.62
N SER A 2 6.74 10.91 14.16
CA SER A 2 7.63 9.79 13.82
C SER A 2 7.03 8.98 12.67
N LEU A 3 7.87 8.18 12.01
CA LEU A 3 7.44 7.17 11.05
C LEU A 3 6.96 5.87 11.75
N GLY A 4 7.28 5.70 13.04
CA GLY A 4 6.76 4.64 13.92
C GLY A 4 6.71 3.25 13.27
N ALA A 5 5.51 2.70 13.09
CA ALA A 5 5.24 1.37 12.51
C ALA A 5 5.83 1.11 11.11
N LEU A 6 6.32 2.14 10.41
CA LEU A 6 7.08 1.98 9.17
C LEU A 6 8.50 1.40 9.40
N ASP A 7 9.07 1.54 10.60
CA ASP A 7 10.39 0.98 10.97
C ASP A 7 10.34 -0.51 11.37
N LYS A 8 9.14 -1.09 11.51
CA LYS A 8 8.95 -2.54 11.71
C LYS A 8 9.33 -3.30 10.44
N ASP A 9 9.85 -4.53 10.59
CA ASP A 9 10.24 -5.36 9.46
C ASP A 9 9.10 -5.55 8.47
N ARG A 10 9.24 -4.96 7.28
CA ARG A 10 8.30 -5.18 6.18
C ARG A 10 8.41 -6.63 5.72
N GLN A 11 7.25 -7.24 5.47
CA GLN A 11 7.12 -8.54 4.83
C GLN A 11 6.29 -8.42 3.56
N VAL A 12 6.39 -9.40 2.66
CA VAL A 12 5.61 -9.48 1.42
C VAL A 12 4.19 -9.98 1.71
N ILE A 13 3.50 -9.35 2.66
CA ILE A 13 2.09 -9.62 2.95
C ILE A 13 1.29 -9.28 1.68
N PRO A 14 0.33 -10.12 1.25
CA PRO A 14 -0.43 -9.88 0.02
C PRO A 14 -1.12 -8.51 0.04
N ARG A 15 -1.23 -7.86 -1.11
CA ARG A 15 -2.10 -6.68 -1.21
C ARG A 15 -3.57 -7.05 -1.25
N TRP A 16 -4.39 -6.12 -0.78
CA TRP A 16 -5.85 -6.18 -0.93
C TRP A 16 -6.29 -4.95 -1.71
N HIS A 17 -6.99 -5.19 -2.82
CA HIS A 17 -7.61 -4.16 -3.63
C HIS A 17 -9.00 -4.59 -4.06
N THR A 18 -9.75 -3.67 -4.66
CA THR A 18 -10.96 -4.01 -5.40
C THR A 18 -10.62 -4.95 -6.56
N TYR A 19 -11.61 -5.73 -7.01
CA TYR A 19 -11.40 -6.69 -8.09
C TYR A 19 -10.87 -6.08 -9.39
N PRO A 20 -11.37 -4.91 -9.88
CA PRO A 20 -10.80 -4.27 -11.07
C PRO A 20 -9.30 -3.97 -10.93
N MET A 21 -8.89 -3.48 -9.75
CA MET A 21 -7.48 -3.21 -9.46
C MET A 21 -6.66 -4.50 -9.38
N ALA A 22 -7.16 -5.54 -8.69
CA ALA A 22 -6.48 -6.82 -8.60
C ALA A 22 -6.30 -7.49 -9.98
N ARG A 23 -7.29 -7.34 -10.87
CA ARG A 23 -7.20 -7.79 -12.27
C ARG A 23 -6.15 -6.98 -13.03
N TRP A 24 -6.17 -5.65 -12.92
CA TRP A 24 -5.18 -4.77 -13.54
C TRP A 24 -3.74 -5.12 -13.11
N LEU A 25 -3.56 -5.47 -11.83
CA LEU A 25 -2.29 -5.95 -11.28
C LEU A 25 -1.91 -7.38 -11.69
N GLY A 26 -2.71 -8.05 -12.52
CA GLY A 26 -2.42 -9.43 -12.95
C GLY A 26 -2.58 -10.49 -11.86
N VAL A 27 -3.15 -10.15 -10.68
CA VAL A 27 -3.36 -11.13 -9.60
C VAL A 27 -4.27 -12.26 -10.06
N THR A 28 -5.25 -11.97 -10.92
CA THR A 28 -6.23 -12.96 -11.40
C THR A 28 -5.78 -13.73 -12.64
N ALA A 29 -4.58 -13.46 -13.17
CA ALA A 29 -4.09 -14.12 -14.39
C ALA A 29 -3.71 -15.59 -14.14
N SER A 30 -3.70 -16.39 -15.20
CA SER A 30 -3.17 -17.77 -15.13
C SER A 30 -1.70 -17.74 -14.73
N VAL A 31 -1.27 -18.68 -13.88
CA VAL A 31 0.12 -18.77 -13.44
C VAL A 31 1.06 -19.32 -14.51
N GLU A 32 0.50 -19.95 -15.54
CA GLU A 32 1.25 -20.58 -16.63
C GLU A 32 1.84 -19.52 -17.57
N GLY A 33 3.13 -19.67 -17.91
CA GLY A 33 3.88 -18.74 -18.77
C GLY A 33 3.53 -18.86 -20.26
N GLN A 34 2.85 -19.92 -20.66
CA GLN A 34 2.25 -20.07 -21.98
C GLN A 34 0.79 -20.45 -21.79
N LEU A 35 -0.12 -19.48 -22.00
CA LEU A 35 -1.50 -19.84 -22.30
C LEU A 35 -1.44 -20.72 -23.57
N PRO A 36 -2.13 -21.88 -23.61
CA PRO A 36 -2.27 -22.58 -24.87
C PRO A 36 -2.81 -21.57 -25.87
N THR A 37 -2.09 -21.33 -26.98
CA THR A 37 -2.59 -20.49 -28.06
C THR A 37 -3.93 -21.09 -28.42
N PRO A 38 -5.07 -20.43 -28.13
CA PRO A 38 -6.32 -20.96 -28.57
C PRO A 38 -6.17 -20.96 -30.09
N ALA A 39 -6.32 -22.12 -30.72
CA ALA A 39 -6.32 -22.16 -32.17
C ALA A 39 -7.33 -21.10 -32.62
N LEU A 40 -6.93 -20.23 -33.56
CA LEU A 40 -7.86 -19.42 -34.32
C LEU A 40 -8.74 -20.42 -35.07
N GLY A 41 -9.78 -20.91 -34.41
CA GLY A 41 -10.75 -21.81 -34.97
C GLY A 41 -11.70 -21.04 -35.87
N ASP A 42 -12.44 -21.80 -36.67
CA ASP A 42 -13.51 -21.28 -37.54
C ASP A 42 -14.48 -20.37 -36.75
N ASP A 43 -14.69 -20.63 -35.46
CA ASP A 43 -15.55 -19.85 -34.54
C ASP A 43 -15.20 -18.35 -34.47
N TYR A 44 -13.92 -17.95 -34.49
CA TYR A 44 -13.57 -16.52 -34.48
C TYR A 44 -13.93 -15.83 -35.80
N GLN A 45 -13.64 -16.49 -36.93
CA GLN A 45 -14.00 -15.97 -38.25
C GLN A 45 -15.53 -15.91 -38.43
N GLU A 46 -16.27 -16.85 -37.83
CA GLU A 46 -17.72 -16.76 -37.74
C GLU A 46 -18.19 -15.52 -36.97
N LYS A 47 -17.50 -15.12 -35.89
CA LYS A 47 -17.82 -13.85 -35.17
C LYS A 47 -17.57 -12.63 -36.04
N VAL A 48 -16.45 -12.61 -36.77
CA VAL A 48 -16.13 -11.54 -37.73
C VAL A 48 -17.22 -11.44 -38.80
N ALA A 49 -17.55 -12.56 -39.46
CA ALA A 49 -18.58 -12.62 -40.48
C ALA A 49 -19.97 -12.24 -39.93
N SER A 50 -20.31 -12.68 -38.72
CA SER A 50 -21.56 -12.32 -38.05
C SER A 50 -21.66 -10.81 -37.78
N TRP A 51 -20.57 -10.18 -37.36
CA TRP A 51 -20.49 -8.73 -37.16
C TRP A 51 -20.57 -7.96 -38.48
N GLU A 52 -19.90 -8.44 -39.52
CA GLU A 52 -19.95 -7.83 -40.86
C GLU A 52 -21.35 -7.88 -41.46
N LYS A 53 -22.04 -9.00 -41.30
CA LYS A 53 -23.42 -9.18 -41.76
C LYS A 53 -24.45 -8.40 -40.94
N SER A 54 -24.21 -8.21 -39.63
CA SER A 54 -25.18 -7.62 -38.71
C SER A 54 -24.51 -6.66 -37.72
N LYS A 55 -24.59 -5.37 -38.02
CA LYS A 55 -24.03 -4.29 -37.19
C LYS A 55 -24.91 -3.98 -35.97
N ARG A 56 -24.96 -4.90 -35.00
CA ARG A 56 -25.70 -4.74 -33.73
C ARG A 56 -24.78 -4.88 -32.52
N LEU A 57 -25.14 -4.24 -31.40
CA LEU A 57 -24.38 -4.25 -30.16
C LEU A 57 -24.03 -5.66 -29.66
N GLY A 58 -24.94 -6.64 -29.80
CA GLY A 58 -24.66 -8.03 -29.41
C GLY A 58 -23.54 -8.68 -30.22
N HIS A 59 -23.51 -8.47 -31.54
CA HIS A 59 -22.46 -9.03 -32.40
C HIS A 59 -21.13 -8.29 -32.21
N ALA A 60 -21.17 -6.96 -32.01
CA ALA A 60 -19.99 -6.19 -31.66
C ALA A 60 -19.40 -6.68 -30.32
N SER A 61 -20.25 -6.88 -29.32
CA SER A 61 -19.85 -7.41 -28.01
C SER A 61 -19.19 -8.78 -28.11
N ASP A 62 -19.79 -9.69 -28.89
CA ASP A 62 -19.27 -11.05 -29.04
C ASP A 62 -17.91 -11.03 -29.76
N LEU A 63 -17.79 -10.27 -30.86
CA LEU A 63 -16.52 -10.15 -31.59
C LEU A 63 -15.42 -9.51 -30.72
N VAL A 64 -15.69 -8.38 -30.08
CA VAL A 64 -14.69 -7.69 -29.24
C VAL A 64 -14.27 -8.55 -28.05
N GLY A 65 -15.22 -9.24 -27.41
CA GLY A 65 -14.93 -10.15 -26.31
C GLY A 65 -14.00 -11.29 -26.73
N ASN A 66 -14.27 -11.93 -27.87
CA ASN A 66 -13.43 -12.99 -28.42
C ASN A 66 -12.07 -12.47 -28.86
N ALA A 67 -12.02 -11.33 -29.57
CA ALA A 67 -10.78 -10.70 -30.01
C ALA A 67 -9.87 -10.35 -28.82
N LEU A 68 -10.46 -9.89 -27.71
CA LEU A 68 -9.74 -9.59 -26.46
C LEU A 68 -9.14 -10.87 -25.84
N ILE A 69 -9.88 -11.99 -25.82
CA ILE A 69 -9.40 -13.28 -25.28
C ILE A 69 -8.29 -13.87 -26.15
N LEU A 70 -8.42 -13.74 -27.47
CA LEU A 70 -7.51 -14.30 -28.47
C LEU A 70 -6.32 -13.37 -28.79
N ASN A 71 -6.18 -12.25 -28.07
CA ASN A 71 -5.16 -11.21 -28.30
C ASN A 71 -5.11 -10.70 -29.76
N GLN A 72 -6.25 -10.63 -30.45
CA GLN A 72 -6.36 -10.17 -31.84
C GLN A 72 -6.42 -8.64 -31.94
N PHE A 73 -5.49 -7.97 -31.27
CA PHE A 73 -5.50 -6.51 -31.13
C PHE A 73 -5.26 -5.76 -32.46
N GLY A 74 -4.72 -6.44 -33.48
CA GLY A 74 -4.53 -5.88 -34.83
C GLY A 74 -5.73 -6.04 -35.78
N ASP A 75 -6.77 -6.77 -35.37
CA ASP A 75 -7.93 -7.07 -36.22
C ASP A 75 -8.81 -5.82 -36.43
N GLN A 76 -8.94 -5.40 -37.69
CA GLN A 76 -9.66 -4.19 -38.06
C GLN A 76 -11.17 -4.31 -37.83
N SER A 77 -11.74 -5.50 -37.99
CA SER A 77 -13.17 -5.75 -37.77
C SER A 77 -13.51 -5.68 -36.28
N ALA A 78 -12.63 -6.17 -35.41
CA ALA A 78 -12.74 -6.05 -33.97
C ALA A 78 -12.53 -4.60 -33.49
N ILE A 79 -11.55 -3.87 -34.04
CA ILE A 79 -11.37 -2.43 -33.76
C ILE A 79 -12.62 -1.65 -34.14
N ALA A 80 -13.18 -1.90 -35.33
CA ALA A 80 -14.42 -1.26 -35.79
C ALA A 80 -15.63 -1.63 -34.91
N ALA A 81 -15.72 -2.88 -34.45
CA ALA A 81 -16.75 -3.31 -33.51
C ALA A 81 -16.64 -2.60 -32.15
N ALA A 82 -15.44 -2.43 -31.63
CA ALA A 82 -15.20 -1.72 -30.38
C ALA A 82 -15.55 -0.22 -30.52
N GLN A 83 -15.20 0.41 -31.63
CA GLN A 83 -15.60 1.80 -31.91
C GLN A 83 -17.13 1.93 -32.03
N PHE A 84 -17.78 0.98 -32.71
CA PHE A 84 -19.24 0.96 -32.83
C PHE A 84 -19.95 0.89 -31.47
N ILE A 85 -19.38 0.16 -30.49
CA ILE A 85 -19.92 0.13 -29.12
C ILE A 85 -19.92 1.52 -28.50
N PHE A 86 -18.84 2.29 -28.67
CA PHE A 86 -18.74 3.67 -28.18
C PHE A 86 -19.72 4.61 -28.86
N ASP A 87 -19.83 4.51 -30.18
CA ASP A 87 -20.75 5.31 -30.98
C ASP A 87 -22.23 5.04 -30.59
N ASN A 88 -22.49 3.90 -29.94
CA ASN A 88 -23.81 3.50 -29.41
C ASN A 88 -23.85 3.48 -27.87
N SER A 89 -23.04 4.32 -27.22
CA SER A 89 -22.89 4.34 -25.75
C SER A 89 -24.20 4.51 -24.97
N GLU A 90 -25.20 5.22 -25.50
CA GLU A 90 -26.52 5.37 -24.88
C GLU A 90 -27.27 4.04 -24.68
N LYS A 91 -26.97 3.03 -25.52
CA LYS A 91 -27.59 1.70 -25.50
C LYS A 91 -26.65 0.62 -25.00
N ALA A 92 -25.35 0.90 -24.93
CA ALA A 92 -24.36 -0.02 -24.42
C ALA A 92 -24.37 -0.04 -22.89
N SER A 93 -24.19 -1.23 -22.30
CA SER A 93 -23.98 -1.31 -20.86
C SER A 93 -22.61 -0.72 -20.47
N PRO A 94 -22.43 -0.21 -19.24
CA PRO A 94 -21.13 0.27 -18.77
C PRO A 94 -20.01 -0.78 -18.91
N LEU A 95 -20.32 -2.06 -18.68
CA LEU A 95 -19.36 -3.16 -18.85
C LEU A 95 -18.94 -3.32 -20.33
N LEU A 96 -19.88 -3.18 -21.25
CA LEU A 96 -19.60 -3.31 -22.68
C LEU A 96 -18.71 -2.16 -23.17
N LEU A 97 -18.93 -0.95 -22.66
CA LEU A 97 -18.06 0.20 -22.90
C LEU A 97 -16.65 -0.03 -22.34
N GLU A 98 -16.53 -0.58 -21.12
CA GLU A 98 -15.23 -0.91 -20.51
C GLU A 98 -14.45 -1.96 -21.33
N VAL A 99 -15.14 -3.00 -21.82
CA VAL A 99 -14.55 -4.03 -22.68
C VAL A 99 -14.07 -3.44 -24.00
N ALA A 100 -14.88 -2.58 -24.63
CA ALA A 100 -14.49 -1.88 -25.86
C ALA A 100 -13.30 -0.92 -25.65
N GLU A 101 -13.30 -0.17 -24.55
CA GLU A 101 -12.19 0.72 -24.18
C GLU A 101 -10.89 -0.05 -24.01
N THR A 102 -10.96 -1.15 -23.27
CA THR A 102 -9.84 -2.04 -23.00
C THR A 102 -9.24 -2.55 -24.32
N PHE A 103 -10.10 -3.05 -25.22
CA PHE A 103 -9.65 -3.56 -26.52
C PHE A 103 -9.00 -2.46 -27.37
N LEU A 104 -9.62 -1.29 -27.48
CA LEU A 104 -9.07 -0.17 -28.27
C LEU A 104 -7.71 0.31 -27.75
N ARG A 105 -7.53 0.40 -26.42
CA ARG A 105 -6.21 0.73 -25.85
C ARG A 105 -5.16 -0.31 -26.22
N LEU A 106 -5.47 -1.60 -26.03
CA LEU A 106 -4.55 -2.69 -26.35
C LEU A 106 -4.23 -2.74 -27.86
N SER A 107 -5.18 -2.43 -28.74
CA SER A 107 -4.95 -2.30 -30.20
C SER A 107 -3.94 -1.23 -30.58
N LYS A 108 -3.77 -0.21 -29.72
CA LYS A 108 -2.79 0.87 -29.90
C LYS A 108 -1.49 0.62 -29.14
N ASN A 109 -1.31 -0.57 -28.55
CA ASN A 109 -0.24 -0.88 -27.60
C ASN A 109 -0.18 0.10 -26.42
N GLU A 110 -1.31 0.71 -26.06
CA GLU A 110 -1.41 1.58 -24.89
C GLU A 110 -1.54 0.74 -23.62
N SER A 111 -0.95 1.23 -22.52
CA SER A 111 -1.16 0.62 -21.21
C SER A 111 -2.61 0.80 -20.74
N LEU A 112 -3.14 -0.22 -20.06
CA LEU A 112 -4.44 -0.11 -19.41
C LEU A 112 -4.41 1.01 -18.36
N ALA A 113 -5.44 1.86 -18.34
CA ALA A 113 -5.58 2.87 -17.30
C ALA A 113 -5.62 2.22 -15.92
N LEU A 114 -4.91 2.82 -14.96
CA LEU A 114 -5.02 2.47 -13.54
C LEU A 114 -6.50 2.63 -13.12
N PRO A 115 -7.15 1.57 -12.59
CA PRO A 115 -8.52 1.67 -12.13
C PRO A 115 -8.64 2.72 -11.01
N ASN A 116 -9.69 3.54 -11.08
CA ASN A 116 -9.90 4.56 -10.06
C ASN A 116 -10.38 3.92 -8.74
N VAL A 117 -9.62 4.10 -7.67
CA VAL A 117 -10.02 3.70 -6.31
C VAL A 117 -10.57 4.90 -5.59
N ILE A 118 -11.84 4.83 -5.20
CA ILE A 118 -12.50 5.91 -4.48
C ILE A 118 -12.01 5.92 -3.03
N VAL A 119 -11.36 7.01 -2.63
CA VAL A 119 -10.81 7.19 -1.29
C VAL A 119 -11.80 7.85 -0.35
N PRO A 120 -11.68 7.61 0.97
CA PRO A 120 -12.40 8.39 1.97
C PRO A 120 -12.09 9.88 1.81
N ASP A 121 -13.15 10.68 1.68
CA ASP A 121 -13.09 12.13 1.57
C ASP A 121 -14.26 12.77 2.34
N GLU A 122 -14.24 14.09 2.44
CA GLU A 122 -15.29 14.86 3.11
C GLU A 122 -16.64 14.79 2.36
N ASN A 123 -16.62 14.44 1.07
CA ASN A 123 -17.82 14.37 0.22
C ASN A 123 -18.57 13.03 0.32
N ASN A 124 -18.17 12.13 1.23
CA ASN A 124 -18.82 10.83 1.44
C ASN A 124 -18.89 9.94 0.18
N ARG A 125 -17.99 10.10 -0.81
CA ARG A 125 -18.04 9.34 -2.08
C ARG A 125 -17.97 7.83 -1.86
N VAL A 126 -17.21 7.39 -0.85
CA VAL A 126 -17.13 5.96 -0.46
C VAL A 126 -18.49 5.41 -0.02
N ARG A 127 -19.32 6.20 0.66
CA ARG A 127 -20.65 5.75 1.12
C ARG A 127 -21.59 5.49 -0.06
N GLU A 128 -21.48 6.26 -1.13
CA GLU A 128 -22.24 6.00 -2.36
C GLU A 128 -21.82 4.68 -3.01
N VAL A 129 -20.52 4.41 -3.05
CA VAL A 129 -19.99 3.12 -3.55
C VAL A 129 -20.50 1.96 -2.73
N ILE A 130 -20.45 2.07 -1.39
CA ILE A 130 -21.00 1.08 -0.47
C ILE A 130 -22.50 0.86 -0.74
N SER A 131 -23.28 1.93 -0.91
CA SER A 131 -24.71 1.84 -1.21
C SER A 131 -24.98 1.05 -2.50
N ARG A 132 -24.24 1.36 -3.58
CA ARG A 132 -24.31 0.62 -4.86
C ARG A 132 -23.90 -0.84 -4.70
N LEU A 133 -22.79 -1.13 -4.00
CA LEU A 133 -22.34 -2.49 -3.76
C LEU A 133 -23.34 -3.29 -2.93
N LYS A 134 -23.97 -2.69 -1.90
CA LYS A 134 -25.05 -3.31 -1.12
C LYS A 134 -26.28 -3.63 -1.96
N ALA A 135 -26.63 -2.77 -2.92
CA ALA A 135 -27.71 -3.07 -3.87
C ALA A 135 -27.35 -4.30 -4.72
N ARG A 136 -26.13 -4.32 -5.28
CA ARG A 136 -25.65 -5.44 -6.11
C ARG A 136 -25.48 -6.74 -5.32
N THR A 137 -25.08 -6.72 -4.05
CA THR A 137 -25.01 -7.95 -3.24
C THR A 137 -26.39 -8.49 -2.88
N ARG A 138 -27.45 -7.66 -2.86
CA ARG A 138 -28.83 -8.14 -2.72
C ARG A 138 -29.35 -8.78 -4.01
N GLU A 139 -28.98 -8.21 -5.15
CA GLU A 139 -29.34 -8.75 -6.46
C GLU A 139 -28.56 -10.03 -6.80
N TYR A 140 -27.26 -10.07 -6.45
CA TYR A 140 -26.34 -11.17 -6.73
C TYR A 140 -25.69 -11.70 -5.44
N PRO A 141 -26.46 -12.29 -4.50
CA PRO A 141 -25.97 -12.65 -3.17
C PRO A 141 -24.89 -13.73 -3.17
N ARG A 142 -24.80 -14.54 -4.23
CA ARG A 142 -23.79 -15.59 -4.39
C ARG A 142 -22.53 -15.12 -5.13
N ASN A 143 -22.38 -13.83 -5.43
CA ASN A 143 -21.19 -13.30 -6.06
C ASN A 143 -20.16 -12.90 -4.98
N PRO A 144 -19.10 -13.69 -4.75
CA PRO A 144 -18.14 -13.43 -3.67
C PRO A 144 -17.26 -12.19 -3.93
N ILE A 145 -17.08 -11.79 -5.19
CA ILE A 145 -16.28 -10.61 -5.55
C ILE A 145 -16.96 -9.34 -5.04
N LEU A 146 -18.28 -9.22 -5.19
CA LEU A 146 -19.03 -8.06 -4.69
C LEU A 146 -18.94 -7.94 -3.17
N TRP A 147 -18.95 -9.05 -2.45
CA TRP A 147 -18.76 -9.07 -0.99
C TRP A 147 -17.35 -8.63 -0.60
N MET A 148 -16.33 -9.08 -1.33
CA MET A 148 -14.94 -8.68 -1.06
C MET A 148 -14.69 -7.19 -1.36
N ASP A 149 -15.23 -6.67 -2.45
CA ASP A 149 -15.17 -5.23 -2.78
C ASP A 149 -15.94 -4.40 -1.74
N LEU A 150 -17.10 -4.88 -1.29
CA LEU A 150 -17.85 -4.23 -0.22
C LEU A 150 -17.05 -4.19 1.09
N ALA A 151 -16.38 -5.29 1.45
CA ALA A 151 -15.50 -5.34 2.61
C ALA A 151 -14.32 -4.36 2.52
N PHE A 152 -13.76 -4.18 1.32
CA PHE A 152 -12.67 -3.23 1.08
C PHE A 152 -13.10 -1.81 1.42
N TYR A 153 -14.27 -1.38 0.95
CA TYR A 153 -14.77 -0.03 1.24
C TYR A 153 -15.26 0.14 2.68
N TYR A 154 -15.80 -0.91 3.31
CA TYR A 154 -16.05 -0.87 4.75
C TYR A 154 -14.75 -0.65 5.55
N SER A 155 -13.67 -1.35 5.19
CA SER A 155 -12.37 -1.17 5.82
C SER A 155 -11.77 0.22 5.58
N ALA A 156 -11.97 0.78 4.37
CA ALA A 156 -11.55 2.14 4.05
C ALA A 156 -12.26 3.20 4.94
N LEU A 157 -13.44 2.92 5.49
CA LEU A 157 -14.13 3.79 6.44
C LEU A 157 -13.95 3.38 7.91
N GLY A 158 -13.03 2.45 8.21
CA GLY A 158 -12.84 1.94 9.56
C GLY A 158 -14.02 1.13 10.10
N GLN A 159 -14.94 0.67 9.24
CA GLN A 159 -16.11 -0.12 9.61
C GLN A 159 -15.76 -1.61 9.74
N THR A 160 -14.87 -1.92 10.68
CA THR A 160 -14.22 -3.23 10.85
C THR A 160 -15.20 -4.40 10.95
N GLU A 161 -16.26 -4.28 11.75
CA GLU A 161 -17.23 -5.38 11.94
C GLU A 161 -18.05 -5.68 10.68
N LEU A 162 -18.35 -4.64 9.89
CA LEU A 162 -19.05 -4.79 8.61
C LEU A 162 -18.13 -5.41 7.57
N ALA A 163 -16.86 -5.01 7.56
CA ALA A 163 -15.85 -5.60 6.70
C ALA A 163 -15.63 -7.08 7.02
N ASP A 164 -15.49 -7.46 8.30
CA ASP A 164 -15.26 -8.86 8.71
C ASP A 164 -16.40 -9.78 8.27
N ARG A 165 -17.65 -9.33 8.45
CA ARG A 165 -18.82 -10.06 7.96
C ARG A 165 -18.78 -10.26 6.45
N ALA A 166 -18.49 -9.21 5.69
CA ALA A 166 -18.44 -9.27 4.23
C ALA A 166 -17.27 -10.15 3.72
N VAL A 167 -16.08 -10.07 4.31
CA VAL A 167 -14.95 -10.96 4.01
C VAL A 167 -15.31 -12.42 4.29
N THR A 168 -15.92 -12.68 5.44
CA THR A 168 -16.32 -14.04 5.83
C THR A 168 -17.35 -14.62 4.84
N VAL A 169 -18.35 -13.84 4.42
CA VAL A 169 -19.31 -14.26 3.38
C VAL A 169 -18.59 -14.56 2.07
N ALA A 170 -17.70 -13.67 1.61
CA ALA A 170 -16.95 -13.84 0.37
C ALA A 170 -16.13 -15.15 0.37
N LEU A 171 -15.38 -15.40 1.46
CA LEU A 171 -14.58 -16.61 1.61
C LEU A 171 -15.47 -17.85 1.73
N SER A 172 -16.57 -17.82 2.47
CA SER A 172 -17.50 -18.97 2.57
C SER A 172 -18.13 -19.35 1.22
N LEU A 173 -18.36 -18.38 0.34
CA LEU A 173 -18.89 -18.62 -1.00
C LEU A 173 -17.85 -19.25 -1.95
N ASN A 174 -16.57 -18.89 -1.83
CA ASN A 174 -15.50 -19.49 -2.64
C ASN A 174 -14.13 -19.42 -1.94
N GLN A 175 -13.68 -20.55 -1.38
CA GLN A 175 -12.40 -20.68 -0.67
C GLN A 175 -11.23 -21.07 -1.58
N GLU A 176 -11.44 -21.15 -2.89
CA GLU A 176 -10.41 -21.59 -3.85
C GLU A 176 -9.95 -20.46 -4.78
N ASN A 177 -10.64 -19.31 -4.75
CA ASN A 177 -10.29 -18.18 -5.56
C ASN A 177 -9.08 -17.41 -4.98
N ARG A 178 -7.98 -17.31 -5.75
CA ARG A 178 -6.74 -16.62 -5.35
C ARG A 178 -6.98 -15.19 -4.87
N TYR A 179 -7.79 -14.42 -5.59
CA TYR A 179 -8.08 -13.02 -5.24
C TYR A 179 -8.74 -12.93 -3.86
N LEU A 180 -9.73 -13.79 -3.59
CA LEU A 180 -10.44 -13.80 -2.32
C LEU A 180 -9.53 -14.21 -1.16
N LEU A 181 -8.74 -15.27 -1.33
CA LEU A 181 -7.81 -15.76 -0.31
C LEU A 181 -6.76 -14.72 0.05
N ARG A 182 -6.15 -14.07 -0.94
CA ARG A 182 -5.14 -13.02 -0.72
C ARG A 182 -5.73 -11.79 -0.03
N SER A 183 -6.90 -11.35 -0.50
CA SER A 183 -7.64 -10.21 0.06
C SER A 183 -8.03 -10.46 1.51
N GLY A 184 -8.63 -11.63 1.79
CA GLY A 184 -9.00 -12.06 3.13
C GLY A 184 -7.78 -12.19 4.05
N ALA A 185 -6.68 -12.78 3.57
CA ALA A 185 -5.44 -12.87 4.34
C ALA A 185 -4.90 -11.49 4.75
N ARG A 186 -4.86 -10.53 3.82
CA ARG A 186 -4.44 -9.16 4.12
C ARG A 186 -5.37 -8.45 5.10
N PHE A 187 -6.68 -8.68 4.99
CA PHE A 187 -7.67 -8.17 5.93
C PHE A 187 -7.45 -8.72 7.34
N PHE A 188 -7.31 -10.04 7.50
CA PHE A 188 -7.06 -10.64 8.81
C PHE A 188 -5.72 -10.22 9.41
N MET A 189 -4.70 -9.97 8.59
CA MET A 189 -3.45 -9.34 9.05
C MET A 189 -3.68 -7.93 9.57
N HIS A 190 -4.56 -7.15 8.94
CA HIS A 190 -4.93 -5.82 9.41
C HIS A 190 -5.70 -5.87 10.75
N LEU A 191 -6.53 -6.90 10.97
CA LEU A 191 -7.22 -7.10 12.25
C LEU A 191 -6.34 -7.65 13.38
N GLY A 192 -5.09 -8.01 13.10
CA GLY A 192 -4.24 -8.68 14.09
C GLY A 192 -4.66 -10.12 14.36
N THR A 193 -5.31 -10.79 13.41
CA THR A 193 -5.72 -12.20 13.50
C THR A 193 -5.00 -13.08 12.45
N PRO A 194 -3.66 -13.21 12.52
CA PRO A 194 -2.88 -13.96 11.53
C PRO A 194 -3.30 -15.44 11.42
N ASP A 195 -3.78 -16.04 12.51
CA ASP A 195 -4.24 -17.43 12.52
C ASP A 195 -5.42 -17.67 11.58
N LYS A 196 -6.37 -16.73 11.52
CA LYS A 196 -7.49 -16.80 10.56
C LYS A 196 -6.98 -16.72 9.12
N ALA A 197 -6.01 -15.86 8.85
CA ALA A 197 -5.40 -15.77 7.52
C ALA A 197 -4.77 -17.10 7.11
N LEU A 198 -3.94 -17.66 8.00
CA LEU A 198 -3.25 -18.94 7.76
C LEU A 198 -4.23 -20.10 7.63
N TYR A 199 -5.33 -20.11 8.38
CA TYR A 199 -6.39 -21.13 8.25
C TYR A 199 -6.91 -21.20 6.80
N TYR A 200 -7.36 -20.08 6.23
CA TYR A 200 -7.92 -20.08 4.88
C TYR A 200 -6.86 -20.40 3.80
N LEU A 201 -5.65 -19.84 3.92
CA LEU A 201 -4.56 -20.10 2.97
C LEU A 201 -4.11 -21.57 2.96
N ARG A 202 -4.07 -22.20 4.13
CA ARG A 202 -3.63 -23.60 4.28
C ARG A 202 -4.70 -24.60 3.87
N LYS A 203 -5.98 -24.27 4.08
CA LYS A 203 -7.12 -25.14 3.75
C LYS A 203 -7.43 -25.21 2.26
N SER A 204 -7.12 -24.17 1.47
CA SER A 204 -7.34 -24.18 0.03
C SER A 204 -6.54 -25.30 -0.66
N ASN A 205 -7.24 -26.09 -1.47
CA ASN A 205 -6.63 -27.15 -2.28
C ASN A 205 -5.79 -26.55 -3.41
N SER A 206 -6.35 -25.56 -4.11
CA SER A 206 -5.69 -24.83 -5.20
C SER A 206 -4.47 -24.07 -4.70
N GLY A 207 -4.54 -23.58 -3.47
CA GLY A 207 -3.50 -22.80 -2.80
C GLY A 207 -2.21 -23.56 -2.50
N GLN A 208 -2.17 -24.88 -2.68
CA GLN A 208 -0.94 -25.67 -2.54
C GLN A 208 -0.03 -25.57 -3.77
N GLN A 209 -0.60 -25.29 -4.94
CA GLN A 209 0.11 -25.18 -6.22
C GLN A 209 0.22 -23.75 -6.73
N ASP A 210 -0.44 -22.79 -6.07
CA ASP A 210 -0.44 -21.39 -6.47
C ASP A 210 0.71 -20.60 -5.80
N PRO A 211 1.70 -20.09 -6.57
CA PRO A 211 2.84 -19.35 -6.00
C PRO A 211 2.43 -18.14 -5.15
N TRP A 212 1.32 -17.48 -5.47
CA TRP A 212 0.85 -16.30 -4.73
C TRP A 212 0.27 -16.65 -3.36
N ILE A 213 -0.36 -17.82 -3.24
CA ILE A 213 -0.91 -18.31 -1.97
C ILE A 213 0.21 -18.84 -1.08
N VAL A 214 1.18 -19.55 -1.67
CA VAL A 214 2.38 -20.00 -0.96
C VAL A 214 3.21 -18.82 -0.47
N ALA A 215 3.40 -17.77 -1.29
CA ALA A 215 4.10 -16.56 -0.87
C ALA A 215 3.43 -15.88 0.32
N ALA A 216 2.10 -15.71 0.27
CA ALA A 216 1.32 -15.11 1.35
C ALA A 216 1.41 -15.93 2.65
N GLU A 217 1.29 -17.26 2.56
CA GLU A 217 1.39 -18.15 3.73
C GLU A 217 2.76 -18.08 4.39
N ILE A 218 3.84 -18.09 3.59
CA ILE A 218 5.22 -17.97 4.07
C ILE A 218 5.44 -16.61 4.74
N ALA A 219 5.06 -15.52 4.08
CA ALA A 219 5.26 -14.16 4.59
C ALA A 219 4.48 -13.91 5.90
N ILE A 220 3.24 -14.41 6.00
CA ILE A 220 2.44 -14.29 7.22
C ILE A 220 3.04 -15.14 8.34
N THR A 221 3.45 -16.37 8.04
CA THR A 221 4.07 -17.27 9.03
C THR A 221 5.37 -16.68 9.57
N ASP A 222 6.21 -16.08 8.71
CA ASP A 222 7.43 -15.39 9.13
C ASP A 222 7.15 -14.12 9.95
N THR A 223 6.05 -13.41 9.68
CA THR A 223 5.65 -12.23 10.46
C THR A 223 5.32 -12.56 11.91
N ILE A 224 4.81 -13.77 12.18
CA ILE A 224 4.54 -14.28 13.52
C ILE A 224 5.69 -15.14 14.06
N GLU A 225 6.89 -15.01 13.48
CA GLU A 225 8.11 -15.74 13.87
C GLU A 225 7.97 -17.27 13.82
N GLY A 226 7.03 -17.77 13.01
CA GLY A 226 6.79 -19.19 12.79
C GLY A 226 7.64 -19.77 11.66
N THR A 227 7.56 -21.09 11.49
CA THR A 227 8.17 -21.81 10.36
C THR A 227 7.09 -22.35 9.42
N SER A 228 7.16 -21.99 8.13
CA SER A 228 6.24 -22.54 7.12
C SER A 228 6.62 -23.97 6.74
N GLN A 229 5.61 -24.82 6.58
CA GLN A 229 5.78 -26.19 6.08
C GLN A 229 5.87 -26.26 4.54
N ARG A 230 5.67 -25.13 3.85
CA ARG A 230 5.65 -25.04 2.38
C ARG A 230 7.01 -24.65 1.79
N MET A 231 8.07 -24.58 2.59
CA MET A 231 9.41 -24.17 2.13
C MET A 231 9.97 -25.08 1.04
N LYS A 232 9.71 -26.39 1.10
CA LYS A 232 10.18 -27.35 0.08
C LYS A 232 9.44 -27.14 -1.24
N SER A 233 8.10 -27.11 -1.22
CA SER A 233 7.28 -26.91 -2.42
C SER A 233 7.54 -25.54 -3.05
N ALA A 234 7.75 -24.50 -2.24
CA ALA A 234 8.11 -23.17 -2.70
C ALA A 234 9.40 -23.16 -3.53
N ARG A 235 10.46 -23.87 -3.09
CA ARG A 235 11.71 -23.98 -3.86
C ARG A 235 11.48 -24.71 -5.19
N THR A 236 10.69 -25.80 -5.17
CA THR A 236 10.33 -26.53 -6.40
C THR A 236 9.56 -25.65 -7.39
N MET A 237 8.66 -24.78 -6.92
CA MET A 237 7.94 -23.83 -7.78
C MET A 237 8.88 -22.85 -8.48
N LEU A 238 9.89 -22.33 -7.76
CA LEU A 238 10.87 -21.40 -8.34
C LEU A 238 11.74 -22.03 -9.44
N GLU A 239 11.90 -23.34 -9.42
CA GLU A 239 12.65 -24.10 -10.44
C GLU A 239 11.79 -24.51 -11.64
N ASN A 240 10.46 -24.47 -11.48
CA ASN A 240 9.53 -24.88 -12.52
C ASN A 240 9.34 -23.78 -13.58
N LYS A 241 9.80 -24.08 -14.81
CA LYS A 241 9.74 -23.19 -15.97
C LYS A 241 8.33 -23.01 -16.55
N SER A 242 7.33 -23.78 -16.11
CA SER A 242 5.95 -23.60 -16.55
C SER A 242 5.33 -22.32 -15.99
N TYR A 243 5.84 -21.80 -14.87
CA TYR A 243 5.34 -20.56 -14.28
C TYR A 243 5.90 -19.32 -14.97
N ALA A 244 5.04 -18.34 -15.24
CA ALA A 244 5.51 -17.02 -15.63
C ALA A 244 6.31 -16.38 -14.49
N LYS A 245 7.40 -15.67 -14.81
CA LYS A 245 8.30 -15.06 -13.81
C LYS A 245 7.58 -14.07 -12.91
N PHE A 246 6.64 -13.30 -13.48
CA PHE A 246 5.77 -12.40 -12.74
C PHE A 246 5.09 -13.05 -11.53
N HIS A 247 4.57 -14.28 -11.71
CA HIS A 247 3.85 -15.01 -10.66
C HIS A 247 4.77 -15.61 -9.59
N LEU A 248 6.06 -15.78 -9.89
CA LEU A 248 7.06 -16.24 -8.92
C LEU A 248 7.66 -15.11 -8.09
N SER A 249 7.43 -13.85 -8.48
CA SER A 249 8.11 -12.69 -7.89
C SER A 249 7.91 -12.56 -6.37
N GLU A 250 6.66 -12.59 -5.88
CA GLU A 250 6.41 -12.47 -4.43
C GLU A 250 6.97 -13.68 -3.66
N LEU A 251 6.91 -14.89 -4.25
CA LEU A 251 7.42 -16.11 -3.63
C LEU A 251 8.95 -16.05 -3.46
N ALA A 252 9.65 -15.63 -4.52
CA ALA A 252 11.09 -15.42 -4.48
C ALA A 252 11.47 -14.35 -3.46
N SER A 253 10.72 -13.25 -3.39
CA SER A 253 10.93 -12.18 -2.40
C SER A 253 10.70 -12.64 -0.95
N ALA A 254 9.65 -13.43 -0.70
CA ALA A 254 9.37 -13.99 0.63
C ALA A 254 10.48 -14.94 1.08
N LEU A 255 10.89 -15.88 0.22
CA LEU A 255 12.02 -16.78 0.51
C LEU A 255 13.33 -16.00 0.69
N GLY A 256 13.59 -15.00 -0.16
CA GLY A 256 14.77 -14.15 -0.05
C GLY A 256 14.85 -13.41 1.28
N THR A 257 13.71 -12.97 1.80
CA THR A 257 13.62 -12.32 3.12
C THR A 257 13.95 -13.29 4.26
N ILE A 258 13.47 -14.54 4.20
CA ILE A 258 13.82 -15.58 5.18
C ILE A 258 15.32 -15.91 5.15
N GLU A 259 15.90 -16.11 3.96
CA GLU A 259 17.33 -16.41 3.84
C GLU A 259 18.21 -15.24 4.31
N LEU A 260 17.75 -14.00 4.11
CA LEU A 260 18.45 -12.84 4.69
C LEU A 260 18.40 -12.86 6.22
N LYS A 261 17.22 -13.08 6.81
CA LYS A 261 17.04 -13.14 8.27
C LYS A 261 17.87 -14.24 8.91
N SER A 262 18.05 -15.38 8.24
CA SER A 262 18.91 -16.47 8.72
C SER A 262 20.42 -16.22 8.53
N GLY A 263 20.80 -15.08 7.94
CA GLY A 263 22.19 -14.72 7.65
C GLY A 263 22.73 -15.27 6.32
N ALA A 264 21.95 -16.04 5.55
CA ALA A 264 22.31 -16.59 4.26
C ALA A 264 22.24 -15.53 3.11
N ARG A 265 22.96 -14.41 3.27
CA ARG A 265 22.89 -13.22 2.40
C ARG A 265 23.04 -13.53 0.91
N LYS A 266 24.04 -14.34 0.51
CA LYS A 266 24.27 -14.69 -0.91
C LYS A 266 23.07 -15.38 -1.54
N LYS A 267 22.41 -16.26 -0.77
CA LYS A 267 21.24 -17.01 -1.21
C LYS A 267 20.00 -16.11 -1.26
N GLY A 268 19.83 -15.25 -0.26
CA GLY A 268 18.80 -14.20 -0.26
C GLY A 268 18.92 -13.28 -1.47
N ASN A 269 20.11 -12.79 -1.78
CA ASN A 269 20.35 -11.91 -2.94
C ASN A 269 20.07 -12.60 -4.28
N LYS A 270 20.36 -13.90 -4.41
CA LYS A 270 19.99 -14.67 -5.61
C LYS A 270 18.46 -14.74 -5.78
N LEU A 271 17.72 -14.91 -4.68
CA LEU A 271 16.26 -14.93 -4.70
C LEU A 271 15.67 -13.55 -4.99
N PHE A 272 16.25 -12.47 -4.46
CA PHE A 272 15.82 -11.11 -4.82
C PHE A 272 16.09 -10.77 -6.28
N ALA A 273 17.22 -11.24 -6.85
CA ALA A 273 17.48 -11.09 -8.27
C ALA A 273 16.40 -11.77 -9.14
N LEU A 274 16.01 -13.00 -8.78
CA LEU A 274 14.89 -13.71 -9.43
C LEU A 274 13.57 -12.93 -9.28
N ALA A 275 13.29 -12.40 -8.08
CA ALA A 275 12.09 -11.65 -7.80
C ALA A 275 11.98 -10.36 -8.63
N LEU A 276 13.11 -9.77 -8.99
CA LEU A 276 13.25 -8.55 -9.79
C LEU A 276 13.23 -8.79 -11.30
N GLU A 277 13.20 -10.04 -11.79
CA GLU A 277 13.11 -10.30 -13.22
C GLU A 277 11.80 -9.76 -13.81
N GLU A 278 10.65 -10.13 -13.23
CA GLU A 278 9.33 -9.56 -13.53
C GLU A 278 8.64 -9.21 -12.21
N PRO A 279 8.96 -8.05 -11.61
CA PRO A 279 8.55 -7.79 -10.24
C PRO A 279 7.08 -7.39 -10.14
N THR A 280 6.42 -7.85 -9.07
CA THR A 280 5.18 -7.21 -8.60
C THR A 280 5.52 -5.92 -7.87
N GLU A 281 4.55 -5.01 -7.73
CA GLU A 281 4.76 -3.81 -6.91
C GLU A 281 5.12 -4.14 -5.46
N ASN A 282 4.61 -5.26 -4.92
CA ASN A 282 4.79 -5.65 -3.53
C ASN A 282 6.22 -6.14 -3.28
N THR A 283 6.76 -6.87 -4.25
CA THR A 283 8.17 -7.24 -4.31
C THR A 283 9.05 -6.00 -4.36
N LEU A 284 8.73 -5.02 -5.20
CA LEU A 284 9.50 -3.77 -5.29
C LEU A 284 9.53 -3.06 -3.94
N ALA A 285 8.37 -2.87 -3.31
CA ALA A 285 8.27 -2.24 -2.00
C ALA A 285 9.04 -3.02 -0.91
N GLN A 286 9.08 -4.36 -0.97
CA GLN A 286 9.89 -5.17 -0.05
C GLN A 286 11.38 -4.92 -0.25
N ILE A 287 11.84 -5.00 -1.49
CA ILE A 287 13.26 -4.88 -1.81
C ILE A 287 13.74 -3.46 -1.52
N THR A 288 12.97 -2.43 -1.88
CA THR A 288 13.24 -1.04 -1.52
C THR A 288 13.34 -0.84 -0.02
N PHE A 289 12.38 -1.37 0.76
CA PHE A 289 12.44 -1.29 2.22
C PHE A 289 13.74 -1.88 2.76
N LEU A 290 14.11 -3.07 2.28
CA LEU A 290 15.30 -3.75 2.76
C LEU A 290 16.62 -3.09 2.27
N GLN A 291 16.63 -2.49 1.09
CA GLN A 291 17.76 -1.68 0.60
C GLN A 291 17.96 -0.46 1.49
N ASN A 292 16.90 0.30 1.79
CA ASN A 292 16.96 1.46 2.66
C ASN A 292 17.39 1.11 4.09
N ARG A 293 16.99 -0.07 4.60
CA ARG A 293 17.34 -0.52 5.96
C ARG A 293 18.78 -1.00 6.09
N HIS A 294 19.31 -1.70 5.07
CA HIS A 294 20.61 -2.38 5.18
C HIS A 294 21.72 -1.76 4.34
N GLY A 295 21.43 -0.79 3.47
CA GLY A 295 22.40 -0.12 2.60
C GLY A 295 23.03 -0.99 1.51
N GLU A 296 22.67 -2.28 1.43
CA GLU A 296 23.20 -3.21 0.42
C GLU A 296 22.30 -3.27 -0.82
N PRO A 297 22.85 -3.16 -2.04
CA PRO A 297 22.09 -3.31 -3.28
C PRO A 297 21.62 -4.76 -3.45
N ARG A 298 20.36 -4.93 -3.85
CA ARG A 298 19.68 -6.24 -3.97
C ARG A 298 19.24 -6.57 -5.38
N GLY A 299 19.94 -6.00 -6.36
CA GLY A 299 19.56 -5.96 -7.77
C GLY A 299 19.11 -4.56 -8.19
N ALA A 300 19.16 -4.31 -9.50
CA ALA A 300 18.69 -3.06 -10.09
C ALA A 300 17.17 -3.09 -10.22
N ILE A 301 16.50 -2.07 -9.71
CA ILE A 301 15.08 -1.83 -9.94
C ILE A 301 14.96 -1.07 -11.27
N SER A 302 14.44 -1.71 -12.31
CA SER A 302 14.17 -1.02 -13.58
C SER A 302 13.08 0.04 -13.36
N PRO A 303 13.31 1.32 -13.73
CA PRO A 303 12.32 2.38 -13.63
C PRO A 303 11.03 2.05 -14.40
N ASP A 304 11.16 1.37 -15.55
CA ASP A 304 10.07 1.07 -16.47
C ASP A 304 9.07 0.06 -15.88
N ARG A 305 9.53 -0.79 -14.95
CA ARG A 305 8.71 -1.79 -14.23
C ARG A 305 8.28 -1.33 -12.84
N SER A 306 8.67 -0.10 -12.46
CA SER A 306 8.32 0.54 -11.18
C SER A 306 7.02 1.34 -11.21
N ALA A 307 6.41 1.47 -12.40
CA ALA A 307 5.16 2.19 -12.57
C ALA A 307 4.13 1.66 -11.55
N GLN A 308 3.77 2.52 -10.60
CA GLN A 308 2.68 2.31 -9.64
C GLN A 308 3.02 1.45 -8.41
N SER A 309 4.31 1.20 -8.12
CA SER A 309 4.75 0.82 -6.76
C SER A 309 4.85 2.06 -5.86
N PHE A 310 3.70 2.67 -5.54
CA PHE A 310 3.64 3.96 -4.84
C PHE A 310 4.32 3.92 -3.45
N GLU A 311 4.31 2.76 -2.77
CA GLU A 311 5.08 2.58 -1.52
C GLU A 311 6.58 2.66 -1.79
N ALA A 312 7.11 1.93 -2.77
CA ALA A 312 8.52 1.97 -3.12
C ALA A 312 8.93 3.36 -3.60
N GLU A 313 8.12 3.99 -4.45
CA GLU A 313 8.33 5.34 -4.96
C GLU A 313 8.42 6.37 -3.82
N ALA A 314 7.48 6.34 -2.88
CA ALA A 314 7.49 7.24 -1.72
C ALA A 314 8.78 7.09 -0.89
N MET A 315 9.21 5.84 -0.68
CA MET A 315 10.42 5.54 0.10
C MET A 315 11.70 5.94 -0.64
N LEU A 316 11.80 5.66 -1.94
CA LEU A 316 12.96 6.01 -2.77
C LEU A 316 13.11 7.53 -2.91
N LYS A 317 12.01 8.24 -3.14
CA LYS A 317 12.02 9.70 -3.24
C LYS A 317 12.42 10.35 -1.92
N ALA A 318 11.87 9.87 -0.79
CA ALA A 318 12.28 10.33 0.54
C ALA A 318 13.77 10.03 0.81
N HIS A 319 14.25 8.85 0.39
CA HIS A 319 15.66 8.47 0.49
C HIS A 319 16.56 9.40 -0.34
N ASN A 320 16.10 9.86 -1.49
CA ASN A 320 16.84 10.69 -2.44
C ASN A 320 16.56 12.19 -2.30
N TYR A 321 16.08 12.64 -1.14
CA TYR A 321 15.79 14.06 -0.82
C TYR A 321 14.67 14.72 -1.64
N ASP A 322 13.97 13.97 -2.50
CA ASP A 322 12.76 14.42 -3.22
C ASP A 322 11.54 14.32 -2.29
N PHE A 323 11.45 15.22 -1.31
CA PHE A 323 10.38 15.18 -0.31
C PHE A 323 9.01 15.58 -0.86
N ASP A 324 8.95 16.50 -1.83
CA ASP A 324 7.71 16.86 -2.50
C ASP A 324 7.17 15.67 -3.31
N GLY A 325 8.02 15.02 -4.12
CA GLY A 325 7.64 13.82 -4.84
C GLY A 325 7.31 12.65 -3.90
N ALA A 326 7.99 12.52 -2.74
CA ALA A 326 7.67 11.51 -1.74
C ALA A 326 6.29 11.73 -1.11
N LEU A 327 5.90 12.98 -0.85
CA LEU A 327 4.57 13.33 -0.38
C LEU A 327 3.50 12.98 -1.42
N ASP A 328 3.72 13.32 -2.69
CA ASP A 328 2.79 12.98 -3.77
C ASP A 328 2.66 11.47 -3.97
N ALA A 329 3.77 10.73 -3.93
CA ALA A 329 3.76 9.28 -3.96
C ALA A 329 3.03 8.69 -2.75
N SER A 330 3.16 9.29 -1.56
CA SER A 330 2.44 8.86 -0.35
C SER A 330 0.92 9.03 -0.48
N LYS A 331 0.46 10.10 -1.14
CA LYS A 331 -0.97 10.32 -1.44
C LYS A 331 -1.50 9.29 -2.43
N LYS A 332 -0.73 8.99 -3.49
CA LYS A 332 -1.06 7.91 -4.43
C LYS A 332 -1.07 6.54 -3.72
N TRP A 333 -0.13 6.31 -2.81
CA TRP A 333 -0.10 5.11 -1.98
C TRP A 333 -1.32 5.02 -1.06
N PHE A 334 -1.76 6.12 -0.46
CA PHE A 334 -3.01 6.16 0.30
C PHE A 334 -4.20 5.80 -0.58
N ALA A 335 -4.29 6.37 -1.78
CA ALA A 335 -5.36 6.03 -2.71
C ALA A 335 -5.36 4.56 -3.13
N TYR A 336 -4.17 3.99 -3.23
CA TYR A 336 -3.97 2.59 -3.55
C TYR A 336 -4.30 1.65 -2.38
N GLN A 337 -4.03 2.06 -1.13
CA GLN A 337 -4.27 1.28 0.09
C GLN A 337 -5.00 2.10 1.18
N PRO A 338 -6.27 2.48 0.96
CA PRO A 338 -6.99 3.45 1.80
C PRO A 338 -7.33 2.95 3.21
N PHE A 339 -7.31 1.63 3.42
CA PHE A 339 -7.52 1.01 4.73
C PHE A 339 -6.25 0.95 5.61
N SER A 340 -5.09 1.33 5.07
CA SER A 340 -3.80 1.26 5.78
C SER A 340 -3.41 2.64 6.32
N SER A 341 -3.00 2.72 7.59
CA SER A 341 -2.48 3.95 8.17
C SER A 341 -1.08 4.32 7.65
N ARG A 342 -0.27 3.32 7.25
CA ARG A 342 1.12 3.49 6.78
C ARG A 342 1.32 4.64 5.77
N PRO A 343 0.59 4.72 4.64
CA PRO A 343 0.72 5.82 3.69
C PRO A 343 0.44 7.19 4.31
N ALA A 344 -0.58 7.31 5.17
CA ALA A 344 -0.91 8.58 5.82
C ALA A 344 0.11 8.94 6.91
N VAL A 345 0.67 7.96 7.63
CA VAL A 345 1.78 8.18 8.58
C VAL A 345 3.00 8.71 7.84
N HIS A 346 3.39 8.07 6.74
CA HIS A 346 4.50 8.50 5.91
C HIS A 346 4.25 9.90 5.33
N GLY A 347 3.12 10.11 4.67
CA GLY A 347 2.79 11.39 4.04
C GLY A 347 2.68 12.55 5.04
N SER A 348 2.01 12.36 6.17
CA SER A 348 1.93 13.41 7.21
C SER A 348 3.29 13.71 7.85
N TYR A 349 4.14 12.70 8.01
CA TYR A 349 5.51 12.88 8.48
C TYR A 349 6.35 13.67 7.48
N ILE A 350 6.35 13.31 6.19
CA ILE A 350 7.11 14.03 5.16
C ILE A 350 6.63 15.48 5.05
N ALA A 351 5.31 15.70 5.02
CA ALA A 351 4.73 17.04 4.97
C ALA A 351 5.14 17.88 6.20
N GLY A 352 5.02 17.34 7.41
CA GLY A 352 5.25 18.11 8.63
C GLY A 352 6.72 18.23 9.03
N VAL A 353 7.48 17.13 8.97
CA VAL A 353 8.88 17.08 9.38
C VAL A 353 9.78 17.58 8.25
N ALA A 354 9.73 17.00 7.05
CA ALA A 354 10.71 17.34 6.01
C ALA A 354 10.40 18.66 5.29
N LEU A 355 9.11 18.93 5.02
CA LEU A 355 8.68 20.07 4.22
C LEU A 355 8.19 21.28 5.04
N GLY A 356 7.88 21.09 6.33
CA GLY A 356 7.26 22.12 7.17
C GLY A 356 5.84 22.53 6.73
N LYS A 357 5.19 21.76 5.85
CA LYS A 357 3.83 21.98 5.35
C LYS A 357 2.79 21.43 6.35
N TYR A 358 2.70 22.06 7.52
CA TYR A 358 1.87 21.54 8.63
C TYR A 358 0.38 21.41 8.30
N GLU A 359 -0.21 22.35 7.56
CA GLU A 359 -1.63 22.24 7.13
C GLU A 359 -1.87 21.03 6.21
N GLU A 360 -0.91 20.74 5.33
CA GLU A 360 -0.99 19.55 4.49
C GLU A 360 -0.84 18.27 5.32
N ALA A 361 0.06 18.27 6.32
CA ALA A 361 0.20 17.17 7.25
C ALA A 361 -1.09 16.94 8.07
N ILE A 362 -1.80 17.99 8.47
CA ILE A 362 -3.12 17.90 9.12
C ILE A 362 -4.12 17.19 8.22
N LYS A 363 -4.25 17.62 6.95
CA LYS A 363 -5.17 17.01 5.97
C LYS A 363 -4.86 15.52 5.78
N VAL A 364 -3.61 15.17 5.54
CA VAL A 364 -3.19 13.77 5.33
C VAL A 364 -3.45 12.92 6.58
N ALA A 365 -3.11 13.41 7.77
CA ALA A 365 -3.33 12.67 9.00
C ALA A 365 -4.83 12.45 9.29
N ARG A 366 -5.69 13.46 9.06
CA ARG A 366 -7.15 13.31 9.20
C ARG A 366 -7.73 12.28 8.24
N MET A 367 -7.31 12.30 6.97
CA MET A 367 -7.73 11.29 6.00
C MET A 367 -7.36 9.88 6.46
N GLY A 368 -6.14 9.68 6.98
CA GLY A 368 -5.71 8.39 7.53
C GLY A 368 -6.53 7.94 8.75
N LEU A 369 -6.92 8.88 9.62
CA LEU A 369 -7.73 8.59 10.81
C LEU A 369 -9.18 8.18 10.47
N LEU A 370 -9.67 8.44 9.26
CA LEU A 370 -10.98 7.92 8.81
C LEU A 370 -10.99 6.40 8.74
N SER A 371 -9.91 5.78 8.26
CA SER A 371 -9.80 4.32 8.20
C SER A 371 -9.15 3.71 9.45
N SER A 372 -8.28 4.48 10.11
CA SER A 372 -7.48 4.01 11.25
C SER A 372 -7.65 4.93 12.49
N PRO A 373 -8.86 5.06 13.06
CA PRO A 373 -9.18 6.06 14.09
C PRO A 373 -8.41 5.87 15.41
N LYS A 374 -7.89 4.67 15.65
CA LYS A 374 -7.10 4.32 16.84
C LYS A 374 -5.59 4.36 16.60
N ASP A 375 -5.13 4.74 15.39
CA ASP A 375 -3.69 4.78 15.08
C ASP A 375 -3.02 5.93 15.84
N VAL A 376 -2.17 5.54 16.79
CA VAL A 376 -1.49 6.46 17.72
C VAL A 376 -0.50 7.36 16.98
N MET A 377 0.14 6.85 15.93
CA MET A 377 1.13 7.62 15.17
C MET A 377 0.48 8.69 14.30
N LEU A 378 -0.68 8.40 13.70
CA LEU A 378 -1.48 9.41 13.02
C LEU A 378 -2.00 10.49 13.98
N LYS A 379 -2.50 10.10 15.17
CA LYS A 379 -2.91 11.06 16.21
C LYS A 379 -1.74 11.96 16.63
N ASN A 380 -0.58 11.36 16.89
CA ASN A 380 0.64 12.10 17.24
C ASN A 380 1.08 13.07 16.14
N ASN A 381 1.08 12.62 14.88
CA ASN A 381 1.45 13.49 13.76
C ASN A 381 0.42 14.63 13.57
N LEU A 382 -0.87 14.34 13.72
CA LEU A 382 -1.91 15.37 13.70
C LEU A 382 -1.74 16.39 14.82
N ALA A 383 -1.55 15.95 16.06
CA ALA A 383 -1.37 16.81 17.23
C ALA A 383 -0.13 17.71 17.08
N PHE A 384 1.00 17.15 16.64
CA PHE A 384 2.20 17.93 16.37
C PHE A 384 1.97 19.03 15.32
N SER A 385 1.31 18.71 14.20
CA SER A 385 1.03 19.70 13.16
C SER A 385 0.06 20.77 13.64
N LEU A 386 -1.00 20.38 14.35
CA LEU A 386 -1.98 21.31 14.93
C LEU A 386 -1.30 22.29 15.89
N ALA A 387 -0.46 21.80 16.80
CA ALA A 387 0.30 22.64 17.70
C ALA A 387 1.26 23.57 16.94
N SER A 388 1.89 23.07 15.88
CA SER A 388 2.83 23.85 15.05
C SER A 388 2.15 25.00 14.30
N VAL A 389 0.84 24.92 14.01
CA VAL A 389 0.04 26.02 13.44
C VAL A 389 -0.76 26.81 14.50
N GLY A 390 -0.52 26.57 15.79
CA GLY A 390 -1.17 27.30 16.90
C GLY A 390 -2.56 26.79 17.29
N ARG A 391 -3.04 25.69 16.71
CA ARG A 391 -4.32 25.02 17.07
C ARG A 391 -4.14 24.11 18.29
N VAL A 392 -3.74 24.71 19.41
CA VAL A 392 -3.25 24.00 20.60
C VAL A 392 -4.32 23.16 21.31
N GLU A 393 -5.51 23.72 21.51
CA GLU A 393 -6.59 22.98 22.18
C GLU A 393 -7.04 21.76 21.38
N GLU A 394 -7.08 21.88 20.06
CA GLU A 394 -7.36 20.75 19.19
C GLU A 394 -6.24 19.71 19.22
N ALA A 395 -4.97 20.15 19.29
CA ALA A 395 -3.84 19.24 19.44
C ALA A 395 -3.92 18.43 20.75
N LYS A 396 -4.32 19.07 21.85
CA LYS A 396 -4.58 18.39 23.13
C LYS A 396 -5.70 17.35 22.99
N GLY A 397 -6.85 17.76 22.45
CA GLY A 397 -8.01 16.90 22.25
C GLY A 397 -7.73 15.66 21.39
N VAL A 398 -6.85 15.76 20.38
CA VAL A 398 -6.45 14.61 19.56
C VAL A 398 -5.68 13.54 20.36
N LEU A 399 -4.92 13.94 21.38
CA LEU A 399 -4.15 13.03 22.23
C LEU A 399 -4.94 12.50 23.43
N GLU A 400 -6.12 13.03 23.70
CA GLU A 400 -6.99 12.54 24.77
C GLU A 400 -7.43 11.09 24.50
N GLY A 401 -7.49 10.30 25.57
CA GLY A 401 -7.93 8.90 25.52
C GLY A 401 -6.95 7.95 24.82
N ILE A 402 -5.70 8.35 24.57
CA ILE A 402 -4.65 7.40 24.20
C ILE A 402 -4.29 6.55 25.43
N GLU A 403 -4.50 5.24 25.31
CA GLU A 403 -4.15 4.23 26.31
C GLU A 403 -2.63 3.97 26.29
N GLU A 404 -1.88 4.67 27.15
CA GLU A 404 -0.40 4.62 27.15
C GLU A 404 0.18 3.27 27.57
N ASP A 405 -0.55 2.48 28.35
CA ASP A 405 -0.16 1.14 28.81
C ASP A 405 0.07 0.16 27.66
N ARG A 406 -0.57 0.39 26.52
CA ARG A 406 -0.47 -0.46 25.31
C ARG A 406 0.62 -0.03 24.33
N LEU A 407 1.32 1.06 24.62
CA LEU A 407 2.31 1.63 23.73
C LEU A 407 3.70 1.05 24.00
N SER A 408 4.49 0.92 22.93
CA SER A 408 5.94 0.74 23.07
C SER A 408 6.59 1.96 23.73
N GLU A 409 7.74 1.77 24.37
CA GLU A 409 8.50 2.88 24.96
C GLU A 409 8.81 3.98 23.93
N SER A 410 9.11 3.59 22.69
CA SER A 410 9.41 4.55 21.62
C SER A 410 8.19 5.41 21.24
N GLU A 411 7.00 4.81 21.24
CA GLU A 411 5.74 5.53 21.03
C GLU A 411 5.44 6.48 22.20
N LYS A 412 5.65 6.06 23.45
CA LYS A 412 5.48 6.91 24.64
C LYS A 412 6.44 8.10 24.61
N ASN A 413 7.71 7.86 24.30
CA ASN A 413 8.73 8.91 24.17
C ASN A 413 8.38 9.89 23.04
N THR A 414 7.87 9.39 21.92
CA THR A 414 7.40 10.22 20.80
C THR A 414 6.20 11.08 21.18
N LEU A 415 5.21 10.53 21.88
CA LEU A 415 4.06 11.30 22.38
C LEU A 415 4.48 12.34 23.41
N THR A 416 5.41 12.00 24.28
CA THR A 416 5.98 12.92 25.28
C THR A 416 6.65 14.12 24.60
N ALA A 417 7.45 13.89 23.55
CA ALA A 417 8.03 14.99 22.77
C ALA A 417 6.97 15.89 22.13
N THR A 418 5.88 15.31 21.59
CA THR A 418 4.76 16.08 21.01
C THR A 418 4.00 16.87 22.08
N ARG A 419 3.78 16.32 23.27
CA ARG A 419 3.24 17.06 24.42
C ARG A 419 4.16 18.21 24.85
N GLY A 420 5.47 18.04 24.69
CA GLY A 420 6.45 19.12 24.85
C GLY A 420 6.19 20.29 23.92
N VAL A 421 5.98 20.03 22.61
CA VAL A 421 5.57 21.08 21.64
C VAL A 421 4.29 21.76 22.08
N ILE A 422 3.26 20.98 22.45
CA ILE A 422 1.95 21.51 22.86
C ILE A 422 2.11 22.44 24.08
N SER A 423 2.93 22.06 25.05
CA SER A 423 3.17 22.86 26.27
C SER A 423 3.90 24.15 25.94
N PHE A 424 4.96 24.09 25.11
CA PHE A 424 5.62 25.29 24.59
C PHE A 424 4.67 26.23 23.87
N ARG A 425 3.75 25.69 23.06
CA ARG A 425 2.74 26.45 22.30
C ARG A 425 1.58 26.93 23.17
N SER A 426 1.40 26.36 24.37
CA SER A 426 0.46 26.80 25.40
C SER A 426 1.05 27.84 26.36
N GLU A 427 2.26 28.34 26.09
CA GLU A 427 3.03 29.25 26.97
C GLU A 427 3.55 28.62 28.28
N ASP A 428 3.31 27.32 28.51
CA ASP A 428 3.95 26.56 29.58
C ASP A 428 5.32 26.02 29.14
N HIS A 429 6.28 26.95 29.06
CA HIS A 429 7.63 26.65 28.60
C HIS A 429 8.41 25.74 29.57
N ALA A 430 8.11 25.83 30.87
CA ALA A 430 8.77 25.00 31.88
C ALA A 430 8.40 23.54 31.69
N GLU A 431 7.10 23.25 31.52
CA GLU A 431 6.63 21.91 31.23
C GLU A 431 7.09 21.42 29.86
N GLY A 432 7.10 22.29 28.85
CA GLY A 432 7.64 21.99 27.52
C GLY A 432 9.08 21.47 27.58
N ARG A 433 9.96 22.16 28.31
CA ARG A 433 11.35 21.73 28.53
C ARG A 433 11.44 20.38 29.25
N ARG A 434 10.64 20.21 30.32
CA ARG A 434 10.61 18.97 31.10
C ARG A 434 10.24 17.77 30.23
N LEU A 435 9.18 17.90 29.43
CA LEU A 435 8.69 16.84 28.55
C LEU A 435 9.70 16.48 27.44
N TYR A 436 10.33 17.48 26.81
CA TYR A 436 11.39 17.22 25.85
C TYR A 436 12.60 16.53 26.49
N GLY A 437 13.00 16.94 27.69
CA GLY A 437 14.05 16.29 28.46
C GLY A 437 13.76 14.80 28.69
N ILE A 438 12.54 14.48 29.15
CA ILE A 438 12.09 13.09 29.36
C ILE A 438 12.14 12.29 28.06
N ALA A 439 11.61 12.84 26.96
CA ALA A 439 11.58 12.14 25.68
C ALA A 439 13.00 11.87 25.15
N ILE A 440 13.91 12.85 25.23
CA ILE A 440 15.31 12.71 24.80
C ILE A 440 16.03 11.65 25.63
N ASP A 441 15.85 11.65 26.95
CA ASP A 441 16.47 10.64 27.81
C ASP A 441 15.89 9.24 27.56
N GLY A 442 14.60 9.15 27.23
CA GLY A 442 13.97 7.93 26.74
C GLY A 442 14.63 7.42 25.45
N PHE A 443 14.78 8.27 24.43
CA PHE A 443 15.42 7.89 23.17
C PHE A 443 16.89 7.50 23.33
N LYS A 444 17.62 8.12 24.26
CA LYS A 444 18.99 7.70 24.61
C LYS A 444 19.03 6.31 25.22
N LYS A 445 18.10 5.99 26.13
CA LYS A 445 17.99 4.64 26.72
C LYS A 445 17.66 3.59 25.66
N GLU A 446 16.85 3.93 24.67
CA GLU A 446 16.56 3.10 23.50
C GLU A 446 17.71 3.01 22.50
N LYS A 447 18.77 3.82 22.67
CA LYS A 447 19.86 4.00 21.70
C LYS A 447 19.36 4.45 20.32
N SER A 448 18.24 5.17 20.28
CA SER A 448 17.65 5.69 19.06
C SER A 448 18.22 7.08 18.74
N THR A 449 19.46 7.12 18.25
CA THR A 449 20.18 8.37 17.98
C THR A 449 19.45 9.27 16.97
N ARG A 450 18.71 8.68 16.04
CA ARG A 450 17.87 9.42 15.07
C ARG A 450 16.72 10.14 15.77
N LEU A 451 15.93 9.46 16.61
CA LEU A 451 14.80 10.07 17.31
C LEU A 451 15.26 11.08 18.36
N GLU A 452 16.38 10.81 19.04
CA GLU A 452 17.03 11.77 19.94
C GLU A 452 17.36 13.08 19.20
N THR A 453 17.99 12.98 18.03
CA THR A 453 18.38 14.15 17.22
C THR A 453 17.16 14.94 16.73
N LEU A 454 16.10 14.25 16.29
CA LEU A 454 14.83 14.87 15.91
C LEU A 454 14.18 15.61 17.09
N ALA A 455 14.14 15.00 18.28
CA ALA A 455 13.57 15.62 19.48
C ALA A 455 14.37 16.87 19.89
N LYS A 456 15.70 16.80 19.87
CA LYS A 456 16.58 17.96 20.11
C LYS A 456 16.35 19.09 19.11
N PHE A 457 16.26 18.77 17.82
CA PHE A 457 15.99 19.76 16.76
C PHE A 457 14.67 20.49 17.00
N PHE A 458 13.59 19.76 17.27
CA PHE A 458 12.29 20.38 17.50
C PHE A 458 12.20 21.13 18.83
N TRP A 459 12.88 20.69 19.89
CA TRP A 459 13.00 21.48 21.11
C TRP A 459 13.72 22.81 20.83
N ALA A 460 14.87 22.75 20.15
CA ALA A 460 15.63 23.93 19.79
C ALA A 460 14.79 24.96 18.99
N ARG A 461 13.96 24.47 18.07
CA ARG A 461 13.00 25.29 17.31
C ARG A 461 12.00 26.02 18.22
N GLU A 462 11.49 25.36 19.25
CA GLU A 462 10.56 25.99 20.20
C GLU A 462 11.26 27.00 21.12
N GLU A 463 12.51 26.75 21.52
CA GLU A 463 13.33 27.72 22.27
C GLU A 463 13.68 28.96 21.44
N GLU A 464 14.04 28.77 20.15
CA GLU A 464 14.29 29.88 19.22
C GLU A 464 13.04 30.75 19.06
N ARG A 465 11.85 30.14 18.96
CA ARG A 465 10.57 30.84 18.85
C ARG A 465 10.28 31.77 20.03
N ILE A 466 10.66 31.37 21.25
CA ILE A 466 10.43 32.16 22.46
C ILE A 466 11.62 33.10 22.79
N GLY A 467 12.61 33.20 21.90
CA GLY A 467 13.78 34.07 22.08
C GLY A 467 14.74 33.61 23.18
N SER A 468 14.73 32.32 23.53
CA SER A 468 15.62 31.75 24.54
C SER A 468 17.05 31.59 23.99
N GLY A 469 18.06 31.95 24.78
CA GLY A 469 19.48 31.77 24.44
C GLY A 469 19.90 30.31 24.23
N LEU A 470 19.10 29.35 24.71
CA LEU A 470 19.36 27.91 24.57
C LEU A 470 19.10 27.38 23.15
N GLY A 471 18.17 28.00 22.40
CA GLY A 471 17.67 27.45 21.15
C GLY A 471 18.72 27.35 20.05
N ARG A 472 19.54 28.38 19.85
CA ARG A 472 20.53 28.42 18.77
C ARG A 472 21.60 27.34 18.92
N GLN A 473 22.18 27.20 20.12
CA GLN A 473 23.22 26.22 20.39
C GLN A 473 22.69 24.78 20.23
N MET A 474 21.49 24.50 20.74
CA MET A 474 20.86 23.19 20.60
C MET A 474 20.53 22.86 19.15
N ALA A 475 20.09 23.85 18.37
CA ALA A 475 19.82 23.69 16.95
C ALA A 475 21.12 23.33 16.22
N GLU A 476 22.21 24.08 16.41
CA GLU A 476 23.50 23.81 15.78
C GLU A 476 24.04 22.40 16.09
N GLU A 477 23.92 21.94 17.33
CA GLU A 477 24.31 20.58 17.72
C GLU A 477 23.43 19.53 17.02
N ALA A 478 22.11 19.72 17.02
CA ALA A 478 21.18 18.80 16.37
C ALA A 478 21.42 18.74 14.85
N ILE A 479 21.73 19.87 14.22
CA ILE A 479 22.07 19.98 12.79
C ILE A 479 23.37 19.21 12.49
N LYS A 480 24.40 19.41 13.31
CA LYS A 480 25.68 18.71 13.15
C LYS A 480 25.50 17.19 13.28
N ASN A 481 24.71 16.75 14.24
CA ASN A 481 24.38 15.34 14.43
C ASN A 481 23.55 14.78 13.26
N ALA A 482 22.56 15.54 12.77
CA ALA A 482 21.75 15.16 11.63
C ALA A 482 22.59 14.92 10.36
N LYS A 483 23.55 15.82 10.07
CA LYS A 483 24.50 15.64 8.96
C LYS A 483 25.38 14.41 9.13
N LYS A 484 25.89 14.18 10.35
CA LYS A 484 26.74 13.01 10.65
C LYS A 484 25.98 11.69 10.51
N LEU A 485 24.69 11.68 10.83
CA LEU A 485 23.83 10.50 10.84
C LEU A 485 23.00 10.34 9.54
N ASP A 486 23.18 11.22 8.55
CA ASP A 486 22.40 11.25 7.31
C ASP A 486 20.88 11.30 7.57
N ILE A 487 20.43 12.12 8.54
CA ILE A 487 19.01 12.33 8.86
C ILE A 487 18.40 13.30 7.82
N ARG A 488 18.04 12.74 6.67
CA ARG A 488 17.69 13.46 5.44
C ARG A 488 16.52 14.42 5.62
N GLU A 489 15.51 14.02 6.39
CA GLU A 489 14.33 14.83 6.67
C GLU A 489 14.64 16.15 7.40
N LEU A 490 15.80 16.27 8.05
CA LEU A 490 16.23 17.54 8.63
C LEU A 490 17.08 18.36 7.66
N MET A 491 17.65 17.73 6.63
CA MET A 491 18.57 18.39 5.68
C MET A 491 17.87 19.50 4.87
N GLY A 492 16.59 19.32 4.52
CA GLY A 492 15.80 20.34 3.82
C GLY A 492 15.54 21.62 4.63
N HIS A 493 15.69 21.58 5.97
CA HIS A 493 15.64 22.77 6.82
C HIS A 493 16.94 23.58 6.79
N PHE A 494 18.04 22.98 6.31
CA PHE A 494 19.37 23.58 6.35
C PHE A 494 19.68 24.40 5.11
N GLU A 495 19.04 24.12 3.97
CA GLU A 495 19.28 24.81 2.70
C GLU A 495 18.38 26.04 2.48
N LYS A 496 17.40 26.27 3.36
CA LYS A 496 16.44 27.38 3.30
C LYS A 496 16.75 28.56 4.23
N LYS A 497 17.87 28.52 4.95
CA LYS A 497 18.45 29.66 5.67
C LYS A 497 19.73 30.08 4.94
#